data_AF-A0A9J5XFI4-F1
#
_entry.id   AF-A0A9J5XFI4-F1
#
_cell.length_a   1.000
_cell.length_b   1.000
_cell.length_c   1.000
_cell.angle_alpha   90.00
_cell.angle_beta   90.00
_cell.angle_gamma   90.00
#
_symmetry.space_group_name_H-M   'P 1'
#
loop_
_entity.id
_entity.type
_entity.pdbx_description
1 polymer ?
#
loop_
_entity_poly.entity_id
_entity_poly.type
_entity_poly.pdbx_seq_one_letter_code
_entity_poly.pdbx_strand_id
1 'polypeptide(L)'
;MGFPLSYHVGVFEFRGPTAYCEFVEVCKSKLGEKVFVSAASDSIRHLARQYAKLHGCYVVAMLVVEKRMLAAAVANMNSFGRVAVCGIISEYTNASTRAAPEILSHECDAEFFPKTVEYLLGGKLKTIEDVSRGVESIPSAFIGLFNGENIGKKIVKVADE
;
A
#
# COMPACT_ATOMS: atom_id res chain seq x y z
N MET A 1 -4.86 -20.61 -11.94
CA MET A 1 -5.97 -19.95 -11.24
C MET A 1 -6.30 -18.67 -12.02
N GLY A 2 -7.54 -18.49 -12.45
CA GLY A 2 -7.93 -17.39 -13.35
C GLY A 2 -8.24 -16.09 -12.59
N PHE A 3 -7.20 -15.41 -12.09
CA PHE A 3 -7.34 -14.03 -11.62
C PHE A 3 -7.15 -13.05 -12.79
N PRO A 4 -7.77 -11.84 -12.75
CA PRO A 4 -7.49 -10.80 -13.74
C PRO A 4 -5.99 -10.45 -13.79
N LEU A 5 -5.46 -10.13 -14.97
CA LEU A 5 -4.05 -9.72 -15.12
C LEU A 5 -3.69 -8.53 -14.22
N SER A 6 -4.64 -7.64 -13.94
CA SER A 6 -4.46 -6.50 -13.05
C SER A 6 -4.01 -6.89 -11.64
N TYR A 7 -4.34 -8.11 -11.18
CA TYR A 7 -3.93 -8.60 -9.85
C TYR A 7 -2.43 -8.89 -9.82
N HIS A 8 -1.86 -9.32 -10.94
CA HIS A 8 -0.44 -9.64 -11.08
C HIS A 8 0.45 -8.38 -11.17
N VAL A 9 -0.10 -7.24 -11.59
CA VAL A 9 0.55 -5.92 -11.54
C VAL A 9 0.12 -5.08 -10.33
N GLY A 10 -0.63 -5.70 -9.41
CA GLY A 10 -1.33 -5.06 -8.31
C GLY A 10 -1.10 -5.77 -6.99
N VAL A 11 -2.08 -6.56 -6.56
CA VAL A 11 -2.09 -7.22 -5.25
C VAL A 11 -1.05 -8.31 -5.10
N PHE A 12 -0.70 -9.05 -6.16
CA PHE A 12 0.32 -10.11 -6.08
C PHE A 12 1.74 -9.62 -6.39
N GLU A 13 1.87 -8.43 -6.95
CA GLU A 13 3.14 -7.76 -7.16
C GLU A 13 3.61 -7.09 -5.85
N PHE A 14 4.49 -6.08 -5.87
CA PHE A 14 5.04 -5.51 -4.63
C PHE A 14 4.01 -4.96 -3.63
N ARG A 15 2.83 -4.50 -4.09
CA ARG A 15 1.89 -3.73 -3.26
C ARG A 15 1.23 -4.56 -2.17
N GLY A 16 0.87 -5.81 -2.47
CA GLY A 16 0.24 -6.70 -1.50
C GLY A 16 1.19 -7.26 -0.45
N PRO A 17 2.34 -7.87 -0.83
CA PRO A 17 3.39 -8.28 0.07
C PRO A 17 3.83 -7.14 0.98
N THR A 18 4.08 -5.93 0.46
CA THR A 18 4.39 -4.76 1.31
C THR A 18 3.29 -4.51 2.35
N ALA A 19 2.02 -4.45 1.93
CA ALA A 19 0.91 -4.21 2.86
C ALA A 19 0.74 -5.33 3.91
N TYR A 20 1.03 -6.58 3.54
CA TYR A 20 0.92 -7.72 4.44
C TYR A 20 2.12 -7.85 5.39
N CYS A 21 3.34 -7.72 4.87
CA CYS A 21 4.55 -7.92 5.67
C CYS A 21 4.86 -6.78 6.63
N GLU A 22 4.53 -5.54 6.28
CA GLU A 22 4.55 -4.46 7.26
C GLU A 22 3.62 -4.76 8.43
N PHE A 23 2.48 -5.38 8.15
CA PHE A 23 1.50 -5.70 9.17
C PHE A 23 1.93 -6.86 10.08
N VAL A 24 2.40 -7.95 9.48
CA VAL A 24 2.72 -9.20 10.16
C VAL A 24 4.13 -9.21 10.75
N GLU A 25 5.13 -8.76 9.99
CA GLU A 25 6.53 -8.91 10.36
C GLU A 25 7.08 -7.65 11.05
N VAL A 26 6.85 -6.47 10.47
CA VAL A 26 7.39 -5.20 10.99
C VAL A 26 6.61 -4.76 12.22
N CYS A 27 5.30 -4.59 12.07
CA CYS A 27 4.44 -4.15 13.15
C CYS A 27 4.07 -5.28 14.10
N LYS A 28 4.22 -6.57 13.76
CA LYS A 28 3.85 -7.71 14.64
C LYS A 28 2.50 -7.48 15.33
N SER A 29 1.52 -7.09 14.53
CA SER A 29 0.29 -6.49 15.02
C SER A 29 -0.57 -7.51 15.76
N LYS A 30 -1.26 -7.06 16.81
CA LYS A 30 -2.08 -7.91 17.69
C LYS A 30 -3.54 -7.49 17.69
N LEU A 31 -4.40 -8.47 17.91
CA LEU A 31 -5.85 -8.29 18.04
C LEU A 31 -6.16 -7.13 19.00
N GLY A 32 -7.00 -6.18 18.56
CA GLY A 32 -7.43 -5.04 19.38
C GLY A 32 -6.51 -3.80 19.44
N GLU A 33 -5.30 -3.79 18.86
CA GLU A 33 -4.44 -2.56 18.77
C GLU A 33 -5.08 -1.47 17.88
N LYS A 34 -4.67 -0.17 17.80
CA LYS A 34 -5.42 0.97 17.15
C LYS A 34 -4.80 1.71 15.92
N VAL A 35 -5.53 2.08 14.82
CA VAL A 35 -4.94 2.34 13.48
C VAL A 35 -4.82 3.75 13.01
N PHE A 36 -3.65 3.99 12.46
CA PHE A 36 -3.42 5.03 11.50
C PHE A 36 -2.79 4.43 10.23
N VAL A 37 -3.43 4.57 9.08
CA VAL A 37 -2.78 4.32 7.78
C VAL A 37 -2.83 5.62 7.01
N SER A 38 -1.68 6.08 6.58
CA SER A 38 -1.58 7.23 5.69
C SER A 38 -0.69 6.84 4.52
N ALA A 39 -1.26 6.86 3.32
CA ALA A 39 -0.50 6.62 2.11
C ALA A 39 -0.92 7.61 1.03
N ALA A 40 0.03 8.09 0.24
CA ALA A 40 -0.29 8.78 -1.01
C ALA A 40 -0.71 7.80 -2.13
N SER A 41 -0.24 6.55 -2.07
CA SER A 41 -0.68 5.51 -2.99
C SER A 41 -1.92 4.80 -2.42
N ASP A 42 -3.08 5.14 -2.98
CA ASP A 42 -4.39 4.65 -2.55
C ASP A 42 -4.52 3.13 -2.42
N SER A 43 -3.85 2.35 -3.27
CA SER A 43 -4.03 0.90 -3.23
C SER A 43 -3.37 0.22 -2.03
N ILE A 44 -2.20 0.67 -1.58
CA ILE A 44 -1.52 0.09 -0.40
C ILE A 44 -2.37 0.39 0.82
N ARG A 45 -2.85 1.63 0.94
CA ARG A 45 -3.79 2.05 1.99
C ARG A 45 -5.05 1.19 2.02
N HIS A 46 -5.62 0.89 0.85
CA HIS A 46 -6.82 0.07 0.76
C HIS A 46 -6.58 -1.39 1.17
N LEU A 47 -5.45 -1.98 0.76
CA LEU A 47 -5.08 -3.35 1.13
C LEU A 47 -4.75 -3.45 2.62
N ALA A 48 -3.91 -2.54 3.14
CA ALA A 48 -3.52 -2.51 4.55
C ALA A 48 -4.73 -2.41 5.47
N ARG A 49 -5.71 -1.56 5.14
CA ARG A 49 -6.98 -1.46 5.89
C ARG A 49 -7.77 -2.77 5.92
N GLN A 50 -7.77 -3.51 4.82
CA GLN A 50 -8.49 -4.78 4.75
C GLN A 50 -7.75 -5.88 5.51
N TYR A 51 -6.43 -6.00 5.35
CA TYR A 51 -5.63 -6.93 6.16
C TYR A 51 -5.77 -6.64 7.65
N ALA A 52 -5.70 -5.37 8.06
CA ALA A 52 -5.94 -4.94 9.44
C ALA A 52 -7.26 -5.50 10.01
N LYS A 53 -8.35 -5.33 9.26
CA LYS A 53 -9.68 -5.83 9.63
C LYS A 53 -9.72 -7.36 9.69
N LEU A 54 -9.07 -8.04 8.73
CA LEU A 54 -9.04 -9.50 8.65
C LEU A 54 -8.24 -10.15 9.79
N HIS A 55 -7.22 -9.46 10.29
CA HIS A 55 -6.47 -9.88 11.47
C HIS A 55 -7.13 -9.46 12.81
N GLY A 56 -8.35 -8.89 12.77
CA GLY A 56 -9.10 -8.47 13.96
C GLY A 56 -8.43 -7.36 14.77
N CYS A 57 -7.46 -6.70 14.15
CA CYS A 57 -6.76 -5.61 14.76
C CYS A 57 -7.51 -4.33 14.44
N TYR A 58 -7.51 -3.40 15.39
CA TYR A 58 -7.82 -2.02 15.07
C TYR A 58 -6.48 -1.29 14.76
N VAL A 59 -5.28 -1.91 14.50
CA VAL A 59 -3.87 -1.57 13.97
C VAL A 59 -3.10 -0.22 14.02
N VAL A 60 -2.14 0.10 14.89
CA VAL A 60 -1.27 1.33 14.78
C VAL A 60 -0.33 1.36 13.55
N ALA A 61 -0.32 2.48 12.80
CA ALA A 61 0.68 3.05 11.85
C ALA A 61 1.21 2.20 10.66
N MET A 62 0.70 2.49 9.45
CA MET A 62 1.40 2.27 8.17
C MET A 62 1.60 3.61 7.45
N LEU A 63 2.85 3.96 7.17
CA LEU A 63 3.25 5.31 6.78
C LEU A 63 3.88 5.29 5.38
N VAL A 64 3.12 5.76 4.40
CA VAL A 64 3.65 6.34 3.15
C VAL A 64 3.29 7.81 3.15
N VAL A 65 3.93 8.61 4.00
CA VAL A 65 3.43 9.95 4.32
C VAL A 65 4.41 11.06 4.17
N GLU A 66 3.83 12.21 3.85
CA GLU A 66 4.32 13.52 4.18
C GLU A 66 4.97 13.57 5.57
N LYS A 67 6.22 14.04 5.62
CA LYS A 67 7.05 14.16 6.84
C LYS A 67 6.29 14.75 8.04
N ARG A 68 5.39 15.71 7.79
CA ARG A 68 4.56 16.35 8.82
C ARG A 68 3.52 15.41 9.43
N MET A 69 2.87 14.59 8.60
CA MET A 69 1.89 13.61 9.07
C MET A 69 2.56 12.51 9.89
N LEU A 70 3.77 12.08 9.49
CA LEU A 70 4.57 11.14 10.29
C LEU A 70 4.85 11.71 11.69
N ALA A 71 5.34 12.95 11.76
CA ALA A 71 5.62 13.60 13.04
C ALA A 71 4.36 13.71 13.92
N ALA A 72 3.23 14.09 13.34
CA ALA A 72 1.95 14.17 14.06
C ALA A 72 1.46 12.80 14.55
N ALA A 73 1.61 11.74 13.73
CA ALA A 73 1.23 10.38 14.11
C ALA A 73 2.08 9.85 15.28
N VAL A 74 3.40 10.06 15.24
CA VAL A 74 4.31 9.67 16.32
C VAL A 74 4.00 10.43 17.60
N ALA A 75 3.70 11.73 17.53
CA ALA A 75 3.36 12.55 18.69
C ALA A 75 2.06 12.10 19.42
N ASN A 76 1.16 11.40 18.72
CA ASN A 76 -0.10 10.90 19.27
C ASN A 76 -0.08 9.37 19.49
N MET A 77 1.08 8.74 19.35
CA MET A 77 1.21 7.29 19.42
C MET A 77 1.17 6.81 20.88
N ASN A 78 0.53 5.66 21.11
CA ASN A 78 0.60 4.98 22.40
C ASN A 78 2.06 4.57 22.70
N SER A 79 2.40 4.45 23.98
CA SER A 79 3.66 3.82 24.40
C SER A 79 3.82 2.44 23.75
N PHE A 80 5.05 2.12 23.33
CA PHE A 80 5.38 0.89 22.59
C PHE A 80 4.70 0.76 21.22
N GLY A 81 4.16 1.85 20.67
CA GLY A 81 3.70 1.88 19.30
C GLY A 81 4.83 1.56 18.31
N ARG A 82 4.46 0.96 17.19
CA ARG A 82 5.38 0.56 16.12
C ARG A 82 5.03 1.35 14.87
N VAL A 83 6.04 1.58 14.05
CA VAL A 83 5.94 2.37 12.81
C VAL A 83 6.61 1.57 11.71
N ALA A 84 5.83 1.16 10.71
CA ALA A 84 6.34 0.68 9.44
C ALA A 84 6.37 1.83 8.42
N VAL A 85 7.51 2.03 7.77
CA VAL A 85 7.73 3.07 6.77
C VAL A 85 8.13 2.42 5.45
N CYS A 86 7.23 2.41 4.47
CA CYS A 86 7.53 1.92 3.12
C CYS A 86 8.22 2.96 2.24
N GLY A 87 8.00 4.24 2.52
CA GLY A 87 8.48 5.34 1.69
C GLY A 87 7.90 6.69 2.10
N ILE A 88 8.48 7.77 1.58
CA ILE A 88 8.11 9.15 1.92
C ILE A 88 7.86 9.91 0.61
N ILE A 89 6.71 9.67 -0.01
CA ILE A 89 6.39 10.20 -1.34
C ILE A 89 6.44 11.73 -1.43
N SER A 90 6.19 12.45 -0.34
CA SER A 90 6.32 13.92 -0.30
C SER A 90 7.74 14.40 -0.54
N GLU A 91 8.73 13.56 -0.26
CA GLU A 91 10.14 13.89 -0.47
C GLU A 91 10.59 13.52 -1.90
N TYR A 92 9.82 12.72 -2.64
CA TYR A 92 10.15 12.38 -4.03
C TYR A 92 10.07 13.59 -4.96
N THR A 93 9.23 14.57 -4.61
CA THR A 93 9.11 15.84 -5.34
C THR A 93 9.97 16.95 -4.74
N ASN A 94 10.73 16.68 -3.66
CA ASN A 94 11.56 17.68 -3.00
C ASN A 94 12.91 17.84 -3.71
N ALA A 95 13.11 18.97 -4.39
CA ALA A 95 14.33 19.24 -5.14
C ALA A 95 15.62 19.21 -4.28
N SER A 96 15.50 19.42 -2.96
CA SER A 96 16.61 19.44 -2.01
C SER A 96 16.96 18.06 -1.45
N THR A 97 16.11 17.06 -1.65
CA THR A 97 16.28 15.72 -1.09
C THR A 97 16.19 14.72 -2.22
N ARG A 98 17.34 14.22 -2.69
CA ARG A 98 17.38 13.09 -3.63
C ARG A 98 17.09 11.80 -2.87
N ALA A 99 15.85 11.66 -2.37
CA ALA A 99 15.37 10.38 -1.90
C ALA A 99 15.12 9.51 -3.13
N ALA A 100 16.09 8.69 -3.51
CA ALA A 100 15.79 7.57 -4.38
C ALA A 100 14.75 6.71 -3.65
N PRO A 101 13.72 6.20 -4.34
CA PRO A 101 12.88 5.16 -3.77
C PRO A 101 13.78 3.93 -3.55
N GLU A 102 14.36 3.79 -2.36
CA GLU A 102 14.80 2.47 -1.90
C GLU A 102 13.51 1.67 -1.68
N ILE A 103 13.08 1.00 -2.75
CA ILE A 103 12.00 0.03 -2.68
C ILE A 103 12.60 -1.13 -1.88
N LEU A 104 12.41 -1.10 -0.56
CA LEU A 104 12.65 -2.24 0.30
C LEU A 104 11.65 -3.32 -0.11
N SER A 105 12.05 -4.16 -1.08
CA SER A 105 11.43 -5.44 -1.34
C SER A 105 11.80 -6.36 -0.18
N HIS A 106 11.09 -6.21 0.94
CA HIS A 106 11.12 -7.23 1.98
C HIS A 106 10.56 -8.51 1.35
N GLU A 107 11.39 -9.56 1.32
CA GLU A 107 10.89 -10.91 1.04
C GLU A 107 9.84 -11.22 2.08
N CYS A 108 8.61 -11.35 1.61
CA CYS A 108 7.46 -11.48 2.48
C CYS A 108 7.24 -12.95 2.83
N ASP A 109 6.78 -13.22 4.06
CA ASP A 109 6.41 -14.54 4.55
C ASP A 109 5.72 -15.40 3.46
N ALA A 110 6.12 -16.67 3.37
CA ALA A 110 5.54 -17.66 2.46
C ALA A 110 4.01 -17.80 2.59
N GLU A 111 3.44 -17.40 3.73
CA GLU A 111 2.00 -17.37 3.99
C GLU A 111 1.24 -16.25 3.26
N PHE A 112 1.93 -15.22 2.73
CA PHE A 112 1.29 -14.11 2.03
C PHE A 112 0.40 -14.60 0.89
N PHE A 113 1.00 -15.29 -0.08
CA PHE A 113 0.31 -15.70 -1.30
C PHE A 113 -0.92 -16.60 -1.02
N PRO A 114 -0.82 -17.70 -0.24
CA PRO A 114 -1.97 -18.56 0.00
C PRO A 114 -3.10 -17.84 0.76
N LYS A 115 -2.79 -17.01 1.77
CA LYS A 115 -3.83 -16.26 2.52
C LYS A 115 -4.50 -15.20 1.66
N THR A 116 -3.72 -14.45 0.89
CA THR A 116 -4.26 -13.42 0.00
C THR A 116 -5.17 -14.04 -1.05
N VAL A 117 -4.80 -15.18 -1.63
CA VAL A 117 -5.67 -15.94 -2.55
C VAL A 117 -6.96 -16.35 -1.84
N GLU A 118 -6.89 -16.92 -0.64
CA GLU A 118 -8.08 -17.29 0.14
C GLU A 118 -9.01 -16.08 0.36
N TYR A 119 -8.44 -14.93 0.75
CA TYR A 119 -9.22 -13.72 1.02
C TYR A 119 -9.86 -13.14 -0.25
N LEU A 120 -9.16 -13.16 -1.38
CA LEU A 120 -9.69 -12.70 -2.66
C LEU A 120 -10.83 -13.61 -3.15
N LEU A 121 -10.63 -14.94 -3.11
CA LEU A 121 -11.66 -15.91 -3.50
C LEU A 121 -12.88 -15.86 -2.57
N GLY A 122 -12.66 -15.67 -1.27
CA GLY A 122 -13.71 -15.51 -0.28
C GLY A 122 -14.40 -14.13 -0.28
N GLY A 123 -13.99 -13.21 -1.17
CA GLY A 123 -14.52 -11.84 -1.24
C GLY A 123 -14.22 -10.96 -0.02
N LYS A 124 -13.32 -11.43 0.86
CA LYS A 124 -12.86 -10.77 2.10
C LYS A 124 -11.85 -9.66 1.81
N LEU A 125 -11.10 -9.78 0.71
CA LEU A 125 -10.17 -8.78 0.19
C LEU A 125 -10.66 -8.33 -1.19
N LYS A 126 -10.63 -7.03 -1.45
CA LYS A 126 -10.99 -6.41 -2.73
C LYS A 126 -9.90 -5.43 -3.16
N THR A 127 -9.56 -5.46 -4.44
CA THR A 127 -8.67 -4.46 -5.05
C THR A 127 -9.51 -3.34 -5.65
N ILE A 128 -8.99 -2.11 -5.59
CA ILE A 128 -9.53 -0.96 -6.32
C ILE A 128 -8.47 -0.52 -7.31
N GLU A 129 -8.89 -0.30 -8.54
CA GLU A 129 -8.03 0.03 -9.68
C GLU A 129 -8.55 1.29 -10.36
N ASP A 130 -7.64 2.19 -10.70
CA ASP A 130 -7.88 3.38 -11.54
C ASP A 130 -7.14 3.13 -12.86
N VAL A 131 -7.90 2.88 -13.91
CA VAL A 131 -7.37 2.44 -15.20
C VAL A 131 -7.46 3.56 -16.23
N SER A 132 -6.30 4.11 -16.61
CA SER A 132 -6.14 4.93 -17.81
C SER A 132 -5.89 4.03 -19.03
N ARG A 133 -6.23 4.50 -20.23
CA ARG A 133 -6.03 3.74 -21.48
C ARG A 133 -5.10 4.50 -22.42
N GLY A 134 -4.26 3.75 -23.14
CA GLY A 134 -3.33 4.28 -24.13
C GLY A 134 -2.02 4.79 -23.52
N VAL A 135 -0.93 4.64 -24.28
CA VAL A 135 0.43 5.05 -23.88
C VAL A 135 0.52 6.56 -23.66
N GLU A 136 -0.24 7.32 -24.43
CA GLU A 136 -0.37 8.77 -24.34
C GLU A 136 -0.91 9.25 -22.98
N SER A 137 -1.62 8.39 -22.25
CA SER A 137 -2.13 8.72 -20.92
C SER A 137 -1.06 8.61 -19.82
N ILE A 138 0.08 7.94 -20.07
CA ILE A 138 1.13 7.69 -19.06
C ILE A 138 1.60 8.97 -18.36
N PRO A 139 1.95 10.07 -19.07
CA PRO A 139 2.44 11.28 -18.40
C PRO A 139 1.39 11.88 -17.45
N SER A 140 0.13 11.96 -17.89
CA SER A 140 -0.97 12.47 -17.07
C SER A 140 -1.27 11.56 -15.87
N ALA A 141 -1.28 10.24 -16.08
CA ALA A 141 -1.49 9.26 -15.02
C ALA A 141 -0.37 9.30 -13.97
N PHE A 142 0.87 9.52 -14.40
CA PHE A 142 2.01 9.65 -13.53
C PHE A 142 1.97 10.95 -12.71
N ILE A 143 1.65 12.09 -13.33
CA ILE A 143 1.50 13.37 -12.60
C ILE A 143 0.34 13.28 -11.60
N GLY A 144 -0.81 12.74 -12.03
CA GLY A 144 -1.97 12.56 -11.18
C GLY A 144 -1.70 11.68 -9.95
N LEU A 145 -0.80 10.70 -10.07
CA LEU A 145 -0.34 9.89 -8.93
C LEU A 145 0.29 10.74 -7.81
N PHE A 146 1.11 11.73 -8.17
CA PHE A 146 1.75 12.62 -7.18
C PHE A 146 0.81 13.72 -6.67
N ASN A 147 -0.20 14.07 -7.46
CA ASN A 147 -1.26 15.00 -7.04
C ASN A 147 -2.36 14.34 -6.20
N GLY A 148 -2.34 13.02 -6.04
CA GLY A 148 -3.37 12.28 -5.32
C GLY A 148 -4.70 12.17 -6.07
N GLU A 149 -4.67 12.23 -7.40
CA GLU A 149 -5.87 12.18 -8.25
C GLU A 149 -6.40 10.74 -8.43
N ASN A 150 -5.57 9.72 -8.21
CA ASN A 150 -5.95 8.32 -8.42
C ASN A 150 -6.70 7.73 -7.22
N ILE A 151 -7.76 6.97 -7.50
CA ILE A 151 -8.46 6.14 -6.50
C ILE A 151 -8.09 4.68 -6.72
N GLY A 152 -7.30 4.12 -5.82
CA GLY A 152 -6.78 2.75 -5.90
C GLY A 152 -5.45 2.64 -6.66
N LYS A 153 -5.21 1.48 -7.28
CA LYS A 153 -3.99 1.21 -8.05
C LYS A 153 -4.10 1.88 -9.41
N LYS A 154 -3.25 2.87 -9.68
CA LYS A 154 -3.13 3.43 -11.02
C LYS A 154 -2.56 2.37 -11.97
N ILE A 155 -3.26 2.10 -13.05
CA ILE A 155 -2.87 1.20 -14.13
C ILE A 155 -3.06 1.96 -15.45
N VAL A 156 -2.10 1.81 -16.36
CA VAL A 156 -2.26 2.27 -17.74
C VAL A 156 -2.37 1.03 -18.63
N LYS A 157 -3.55 0.84 -19.23
CA LYS A 157 -3.79 -0.23 -20.21
C LYS A 157 -3.23 0.20 -21.55
N VAL A 158 -2.14 -0.45 -21.96
CA VAL A 158 -1.40 -0.14 -23.21
C VAL A 158 -1.97 -0.89 -24.41
N ALA A 159 -2.45 -2.10 -24.22
CA ALA A 159 -3.07 -2.93 -25.27
C ALA A 159 -4.22 -3.75 -24.67
N ASP A 160 -5.13 -4.20 -25.54
CA ASP A 160 -6.07 -5.28 -25.21
C ASP A 160 -5.34 -6.62 -25.13
N GLU A 161 -5.92 -7.54 -24.36
CA GLU A 161 -5.46 -8.94 -24.27
C GLU A 161 -5.69 -9.68 -25.59
#